data_AF-A0A935HPP9-F1
#
_entry.id   AF-A0A935HPP9-F1
#
_cell.length_a   1.000
_cell.length_b   1.000
_cell.length_c   1.000
_cell.angle_alpha   90.00
_cell.angle_beta   90.00
_cell.angle_gamma   90.00
#
_symmetry.space_group_name_H-M   'P 1'
#
loop_
_entity.id
_entity.type
_entity.pdbx_description
1 polymer ?
#
loop_
_entity_poly.entity_id
_entity_poly.type
_entity_poly.pdbx_seq_one_letter_code
_entity_poly.pdbx_strand_id
1 'polypeptide(L)'
;MDSVQSARTEGRFDRTFFLLKQLREQALGHKDRQELCRVQVEEAWLYHTLGDFNKALRLLYSTERMRKELGDRRGLAEVYNHIGAIQQVQKNHERALEQYERSLSIYQELGLKLEIGRSFNNLGSLYEDMGRPEEAIAYHRKSEEVWHQLNATEWMAITYMQLGSCMDEMGRSDSARFYYTESLGILNGLGRDHMDGVIYTHIGESYLRSGDHAEAVRWCERGLAASDEKHQILIQQNACECLYRAYEGLGMAGRALAFHKRFVLLRDSVFGQENVKELTRIEMAHGYAQQHFTDSLLRSQKDGEADLRHREEVAQERNGRNLAIFGAVAVLGLSGAMWSRLRYIRRSRAVIQKERDRSEALLLNILPEEVAQELKDTGSAQAREVAEVSILFTDFRGFTALSEKLSAQDLVAEIDVCFKAFDAILTRYDVEKIKTIGDAYMAAGGLPMPRAGAVVDTVRAALEMQVFLIERANDRRSKGLAAFEMRAGIHTGAVVAGVVGMKKFQYDIWGDTVNTASRMESAGVVGKVNISEATYELVKHALDPDGRPAFEFDMRGKVKAKGKGEVEMFFVRRRRGEG
;
A
#
# COMPACT_ATOMS: atom_id res chain seq x y z
N MET A 1 -8.77 20.42 -29.69
CA MET A 1 -7.73 20.22 -28.65
C MET A 1 -6.42 20.89 -29.01
N ASP A 2 -6.01 20.92 -30.27
CA ASP A 2 -4.77 21.60 -30.70
C ASP A 2 -4.74 23.08 -30.30
N SER A 3 -5.88 23.77 -30.37
CA SER A 3 -6.01 25.16 -29.88
C SER A 3 -5.82 25.30 -28.36
N VAL A 4 -6.17 24.26 -27.58
CA VAL A 4 -5.90 24.21 -26.13
C VAL A 4 -4.40 24.04 -25.91
N GLN A 5 -3.76 23.13 -26.63
CA GLN A 5 -2.31 22.92 -26.52
C GLN A 5 -1.50 24.16 -26.91
N SER A 6 -1.87 24.85 -27.99
CA SER A 6 -1.25 26.13 -28.38
C SER A 6 -1.47 27.22 -27.32
N ALA A 7 -2.70 27.39 -26.82
CA ALA A 7 -2.96 28.36 -25.75
C ALA A 7 -2.17 28.04 -24.46
N ARG A 8 -2.00 26.75 -24.16
CA ARG A 8 -1.20 26.25 -23.04
C ARG A 8 0.28 26.55 -23.19
N THR A 9 0.87 26.27 -24.35
CA THR A 9 2.29 26.57 -24.62
C THR A 9 2.58 28.06 -24.59
N GLU A 10 1.58 28.89 -24.91
CA GLU A 10 1.68 30.35 -24.85
C GLU A 10 1.34 30.93 -23.45
N GLY A 11 1.09 30.10 -22.44
CA GLY A 11 0.79 30.53 -21.07
C GLY A 11 -0.53 31.28 -20.91
N ARG A 12 -1.43 31.22 -21.89
CA ARG A 12 -2.73 31.94 -21.88
C ARG A 12 -3.82 31.14 -21.19
N PHE A 13 -3.69 30.98 -19.87
CA PHE A 13 -4.55 30.11 -19.05
C PHE A 13 -6.05 30.41 -19.18
N ASP A 14 -6.45 31.67 -19.37
CA ASP A 14 -7.87 32.06 -19.50
C ASP A 14 -8.47 31.56 -20.81
N ARG A 15 -7.68 31.68 -21.89
CA ARG A 15 -8.04 31.15 -23.19
C ARG A 15 -8.10 29.62 -23.13
N THR A 16 -7.18 29.00 -22.39
CA THR A 16 -7.19 27.55 -22.14
C THR A 16 -8.47 27.13 -21.42
N PHE A 17 -8.86 27.80 -20.34
CA PHE A 17 -10.12 27.54 -19.62
C PHE A 17 -11.36 27.71 -20.51
N PHE A 18 -11.41 28.80 -21.28
CA PHE A 18 -12.52 29.06 -22.18
C PHE A 18 -12.69 27.94 -23.21
N LEU A 19 -11.59 27.52 -23.84
CA LEU A 19 -11.59 26.45 -24.83
C LEU A 19 -11.95 25.08 -24.21
N LEU A 20 -11.43 24.77 -23.03
CA LEU A 20 -11.75 23.53 -22.31
C LEU A 20 -13.23 23.46 -21.93
N LYS A 21 -13.82 24.59 -21.50
CA LYS A 21 -15.26 24.68 -21.20
C LYS A 21 -16.10 24.37 -22.44
N GLN A 22 -15.77 24.95 -23.59
CA GLN A 22 -16.47 24.67 -24.85
C GLN A 22 -16.37 23.20 -25.26
N LEU A 23 -15.17 22.61 -25.18
CA LEU A 23 -14.97 21.19 -25.50
C LEU A 23 -15.73 20.27 -24.55
N ARG A 24 -15.81 20.61 -23.26
CA ARG A 24 -16.59 19.85 -22.28
C ARG A 24 -18.08 19.87 -22.60
N GLU A 25 -18.62 21.04 -22.92
CA GLU A 25 -20.04 21.20 -23.30
C GLU A 25 -20.37 20.39 -24.56
N GLN A 26 -19.49 20.41 -25.56
CA GLN A 26 -19.62 19.59 -26.77
C GLN A 26 -19.56 18.09 -26.47
N ALA A 27 -18.59 17.64 -25.67
CA ALA A 27 -18.44 16.23 -25.30
C ALA A 27 -19.66 15.71 -24.52
N LEU A 28 -20.21 16.52 -23.60
CA LEU A 28 -21.43 16.19 -22.88
C LEU A 28 -22.66 16.14 -23.81
N GLY A 29 -22.77 17.10 -24.74
CA GLY A 29 -23.85 17.14 -25.73
C GLY A 29 -23.85 15.92 -26.64
N HIS A 30 -22.67 15.45 -27.06
CA HIS A 30 -22.51 14.25 -27.90
C HIS A 30 -22.43 12.94 -27.11
N LYS A 31 -22.45 13.00 -25.76
CA LYS A 31 -22.24 11.85 -24.86
C LYS A 31 -20.90 11.12 -25.14
N ASP A 32 -19.89 11.84 -25.62
CA ASP A 32 -18.57 11.30 -25.89
C ASP A 32 -17.77 11.22 -24.58
N ARG A 33 -17.81 10.03 -23.96
CA ARG A 33 -17.11 9.78 -22.70
C ARG A 33 -15.59 9.82 -22.86
N GLN A 34 -15.06 9.51 -24.05
CA GLN A 34 -13.61 9.48 -24.29
C GLN A 34 -13.05 10.90 -24.41
N GLU A 35 -13.74 11.76 -25.17
CA GLU A 35 -13.38 13.18 -25.28
C GLU A 35 -13.56 13.90 -23.94
N LEU A 36 -14.62 13.57 -23.19
CA LEU A 36 -14.82 14.10 -21.84
C LEU A 36 -13.65 13.77 -20.90
N CYS A 37 -13.16 12.52 -20.92
CA CYS A 37 -11.99 12.13 -20.14
C CYS A 37 -10.75 12.96 -20.54
N ARG A 38 -10.54 13.18 -21.84
CA ARG A 38 -9.41 13.96 -22.35
C ARG A 38 -9.46 15.41 -21.89
N VAL A 39 -10.65 16.04 -21.96
CA VAL A 39 -10.87 17.42 -21.47
C VAL A 39 -10.62 17.52 -19.97
N GLN A 40 -11.10 16.55 -19.17
CA GLN A 40 -10.90 16.56 -17.73
C GLN A 40 -9.45 16.42 -17.28
N VAL A 41 -8.63 15.65 -18.01
CA VAL A 41 -7.18 15.55 -17.75
C VAL A 41 -6.50 16.90 -17.98
N GLU A 42 -6.85 17.59 -19.07
CA GLU A 42 -6.31 18.93 -19.36
C GLU A 42 -6.79 19.99 -18.35
N GLU A 43 -8.06 19.94 -17.93
CA GLU A 43 -8.57 20.77 -16.83
C GLU A 43 -7.81 20.49 -15.52
N ALA A 44 -7.55 19.21 -15.22
CA ALA A 44 -6.80 18.83 -14.03
C ALA A 44 -5.35 19.31 -14.08
N TRP A 45 -4.69 19.22 -15.22
CA TRP A 45 -3.35 19.79 -15.43
C TRP A 45 -3.36 21.30 -15.18
N LEU A 46 -4.37 22.01 -15.68
CA LEU A 46 -4.49 23.45 -15.48
C LEU A 46 -4.69 23.82 -14.01
N TYR A 47 -5.56 23.11 -13.29
CA TYR A 47 -5.74 23.31 -11.86
C TYR A 47 -4.49 22.95 -11.06
N HIS A 48 -3.73 21.93 -11.47
CA HIS A 48 -2.44 21.59 -10.87
C HIS A 48 -1.43 22.73 -11.03
N THR A 49 -1.31 23.29 -12.24
CA THR A 49 -0.42 24.42 -12.54
C THR A 49 -0.78 25.66 -11.72
N LEU A 50 -2.07 25.91 -11.49
CA LEU A 50 -2.57 27.04 -10.68
C LEU A 50 -2.60 26.74 -9.16
N GLY A 51 -2.09 25.59 -8.72
CA GLY A 51 -2.02 25.21 -7.31
C GLY A 51 -3.33 24.70 -6.67
N ASP A 52 -4.45 24.59 -7.41
CA ASP A 52 -5.69 24.00 -6.91
C ASP A 52 -5.66 22.45 -7.01
N PHE A 53 -4.81 21.84 -6.19
CA PHE A 53 -4.62 20.39 -6.16
C PHE A 53 -5.89 19.62 -5.85
N ASN A 54 -6.81 20.21 -5.07
CA ASN A 54 -8.08 19.58 -4.71
C ASN A 54 -9.02 19.43 -5.91
N LYS A 55 -9.16 20.48 -6.75
CA LYS A 55 -9.93 20.36 -7.99
C LYS A 55 -9.25 19.41 -8.97
N ALA A 56 -7.93 19.51 -9.12
CA ALA A 56 -7.17 18.63 -10.00
C ALA A 56 -7.36 17.14 -9.66
N LEU A 57 -7.17 16.76 -8.39
CA LEU A 57 -7.35 15.37 -7.94
C LEU A 57 -8.79 14.88 -8.08
N ARG A 58 -9.80 15.73 -7.81
CA ARG A 58 -11.20 15.36 -8.01
C ARG A 58 -11.50 15.00 -9.46
N LEU A 59 -11.00 15.81 -10.41
CA LEU A 59 -11.14 15.53 -11.83
C LEU A 59 -10.42 14.22 -12.19
N LEU A 60 -9.16 14.05 -11.79
CA LEU A 60 -8.37 12.85 -12.09
C LEU A 60 -8.98 11.57 -11.54
N TYR A 61 -9.47 11.54 -10.30
CA TYR A 61 -10.16 10.36 -9.76
C TYR A 61 -11.48 10.06 -10.48
N SER A 62 -12.19 11.09 -10.93
CA SER A 62 -13.39 10.91 -11.75
C SER A 62 -13.05 10.32 -13.13
N THR A 63 -11.97 10.80 -13.74
CA THR A 63 -11.47 10.32 -15.04
C THR A 63 -10.90 8.91 -14.93
N GLU A 64 -10.22 8.57 -13.83
CA GLU A 64 -9.71 7.23 -13.55
C GLU A 64 -10.85 6.20 -13.60
N ARG A 65 -11.97 6.49 -12.92
CA ARG A 65 -13.14 5.61 -12.91
C ARG A 65 -13.73 5.43 -14.31
N MET A 66 -13.87 6.52 -15.07
CA MET A 66 -14.40 6.45 -16.43
C MET A 66 -13.47 5.70 -17.39
N ARG A 67 -12.15 5.92 -17.31
CA ARG A 67 -11.17 5.21 -18.14
C ARG A 67 -11.12 3.71 -17.81
N LYS A 68 -11.32 3.34 -16.54
CA LYS A 68 -11.52 1.93 -16.13
C LYS A 68 -12.77 1.31 -16.75
N GLU A 69 -13.90 2.02 -16.71
CA GLU A 69 -15.16 1.56 -17.33
C GLU A 69 -15.05 1.43 -18.87
N LEU A 70 -14.26 2.30 -19.51
CA LEU A 70 -14.01 2.27 -20.95
C LEU A 70 -12.95 1.24 -21.37
N GLY A 71 -12.22 0.64 -20.43
CA GLY A 71 -11.07 -0.23 -20.73
C GLY A 71 -9.87 0.51 -21.35
N ASP A 72 -9.82 1.84 -21.23
CA ASP A 72 -8.73 2.67 -21.78
C ASP A 72 -7.48 2.58 -20.89
N ARG A 73 -6.66 1.56 -21.13
CA ARG A 73 -5.42 1.33 -20.38
C ARG A 73 -4.40 2.46 -20.55
N ARG A 74 -4.23 2.96 -21.78
CA ARG A 74 -3.27 4.04 -22.06
C ARG A 74 -3.65 5.30 -21.30
N GLY A 75 -4.91 5.68 -21.35
CA GLY A 75 -5.40 6.83 -20.60
C GLY A 75 -5.31 6.59 -19.08
N LEU A 76 -5.55 5.38 -18.60
CA LEU A 76 -5.43 5.11 -17.17
C LEU A 76 -4.02 5.36 -16.65
N ALA A 77 -2.99 4.99 -17.42
CA ALA A 77 -1.59 5.29 -17.10
C ALA A 77 -1.32 6.80 -17.05
N GLU A 78 -1.84 7.57 -18.02
CA GLU A 78 -1.72 9.04 -18.04
C GLU A 78 -2.33 9.67 -16.78
N VAL A 79 -3.50 9.19 -16.33
CA VAL A 79 -4.13 9.65 -15.10
C VAL A 79 -3.25 9.36 -13.88
N TYR A 80 -2.69 8.15 -13.77
CA TYR A 80 -1.78 7.83 -12.67
C TYR A 80 -0.54 8.72 -12.67
N ASN A 81 0.04 9.02 -13.84
CA ASN A 81 1.16 9.93 -13.94
C ASN A 81 0.82 11.34 -13.43
N HIS A 82 -0.35 11.89 -13.78
CA HIS A 82 -0.79 13.18 -13.26
C HIS A 82 -1.08 13.19 -11.75
N ILE A 83 -1.68 12.11 -11.23
CA ILE A 83 -1.88 11.96 -9.78
C ILE A 83 -0.52 11.89 -9.08
N GLY A 84 0.44 11.15 -9.63
CA GLY A 84 1.81 11.05 -9.13
C GLY A 84 2.48 12.42 -8.99
N ALA A 85 2.41 13.25 -10.05
CA ALA A 85 2.95 14.60 -10.05
C ALA A 85 2.34 15.50 -8.96
N ILE A 86 1.01 15.47 -8.79
CA ILE A 86 0.36 16.24 -7.73
C ILE A 86 0.77 15.73 -6.34
N GLN A 87 0.86 14.42 -6.14
CA GLN A 87 1.29 13.85 -4.86
C GLN A 87 2.74 14.20 -4.52
N GLN A 88 3.63 14.27 -5.53
CA GLN A 88 5.02 14.69 -5.38
C GLN A 88 5.11 16.14 -4.89
N VAL A 89 4.38 17.07 -5.53
CA VAL A 89 4.32 18.48 -5.09
C VAL A 89 3.75 18.62 -3.67
N GLN A 90 2.78 17.76 -3.31
CA GLN A 90 2.22 17.69 -1.95
C GLN A 90 3.15 17.00 -0.93
N LYS A 91 4.37 16.61 -1.33
CA LYS A 91 5.37 15.87 -0.51
C LYS A 91 4.88 14.50 -0.01
N ASN A 92 3.88 13.93 -0.67
CA ASN A 92 3.40 12.57 -0.39
C ASN A 92 4.19 11.56 -1.24
N HIS A 93 5.50 11.45 -1.00
CA HIS A 93 6.43 10.71 -1.87
C HIS A 93 6.05 9.22 -2.06
N GLU A 94 5.58 8.54 -1.01
CA GLU A 94 5.14 7.13 -1.10
C GLU A 94 3.97 6.97 -2.09
N ARG A 95 2.98 7.87 -2.04
CA ARG A 95 1.84 7.84 -2.95
C ARG A 95 2.26 8.23 -4.35
N ALA A 96 3.16 9.20 -4.51
CA ALA A 96 3.69 9.57 -5.81
C ALA A 96 4.40 8.38 -6.48
N LEU A 97 5.23 7.66 -5.72
CA LEU A 97 5.95 6.48 -6.19
C LEU A 97 4.98 5.40 -6.68
N GLU A 98 3.98 5.04 -5.86
CA GLU A 98 2.97 4.03 -6.23
C GLU A 98 2.26 4.38 -7.55
N GLN A 99 1.90 5.65 -7.75
CA GLN A 99 1.20 6.07 -8.97
C GLN A 99 2.11 6.07 -10.20
N TYR A 100 3.36 6.54 -10.06
CA TYR A 100 4.31 6.50 -11.17
C TYR A 100 4.68 5.06 -11.56
N GLU A 101 4.84 4.15 -10.59
CA GLU A 101 5.09 2.73 -10.88
C GLU A 101 3.91 2.06 -11.60
N ARG A 102 2.67 2.37 -11.20
CA ARG A 102 1.46 1.91 -11.92
C ARG A 102 1.40 2.44 -13.35
N SER A 103 1.71 3.72 -13.54
CA SER A 103 1.79 4.33 -14.86
C SER A 103 2.84 3.65 -15.73
N LEU A 104 4.05 3.51 -15.21
CA LEU A 104 5.19 2.90 -15.90
C LEU A 104 4.90 1.45 -16.31
N SER A 105 4.35 0.64 -15.40
CA SER A 105 3.99 -0.76 -15.69
C SER A 105 3.04 -0.87 -16.88
N ILE A 106 2.00 -0.03 -16.94
CA ILE A 106 1.06 -0.04 -18.06
C ILE A 106 1.75 0.43 -19.35
N TYR A 107 2.57 1.48 -19.31
CA TYR A 107 3.28 1.95 -20.49
C TYR A 107 4.29 0.93 -21.03
N GLN A 108 4.94 0.16 -20.16
CA GLN A 108 5.81 -0.95 -20.52
C GLN A 108 5.04 -2.08 -21.20
N GLU A 109 3.91 -2.50 -20.64
CA GLU A 109 3.04 -3.51 -21.24
C GLU A 109 2.52 -3.09 -22.63
N LEU A 110 2.24 -1.80 -22.83
CA LEU A 110 1.78 -1.25 -24.10
C LEU A 110 2.94 -0.93 -25.08
N GLY A 111 4.19 -1.06 -24.67
CA GLY A 111 5.37 -0.75 -25.50
C GLY A 111 5.50 0.74 -25.87
N LEU A 112 4.92 1.66 -25.07
CA LEU A 112 4.88 3.09 -25.37
C LEU A 112 6.18 3.79 -24.96
N LYS A 113 7.23 3.63 -25.78
CA LYS A 113 8.60 4.11 -25.48
C LYS A 113 8.67 5.57 -25.01
N LEU A 114 7.98 6.50 -25.69
CA LEU A 114 7.99 7.92 -25.31
C LEU A 114 7.50 8.13 -23.87
N GLU A 115 6.42 7.45 -23.48
CA GLU A 115 5.85 7.60 -22.15
C GLU A 115 6.64 6.83 -21.08
N ILE A 116 7.29 5.73 -21.45
CA ILE A 116 8.25 5.02 -20.59
C ILE A 116 9.41 5.94 -20.21
N GLY A 117 10.02 6.62 -21.19
CA GLY A 117 11.10 7.58 -20.93
C GLY A 117 10.66 8.70 -19.99
N ARG A 118 9.49 9.30 -20.25
CA ARG A 118 8.93 10.34 -19.36
C ARG A 118 8.70 9.83 -17.94
N SER A 119 8.19 8.62 -17.80
CA SER A 119 7.95 8.00 -16.50
C SER A 119 9.26 7.74 -15.74
N PHE A 120 10.33 7.35 -16.43
CA PHE A 120 11.65 7.25 -15.82
C PHE A 120 12.18 8.60 -15.34
N ASN A 121 12.03 9.67 -16.12
CA ASN A 121 12.42 11.01 -15.67
C ASN A 121 11.60 11.48 -14.46
N ASN A 122 10.29 11.23 -14.43
CA ASN A 122 9.43 11.57 -13.29
C ASN A 122 9.83 10.79 -12.03
N LEU A 123 10.15 9.49 -12.16
CA LEU A 123 10.68 8.69 -11.06
C LEU A 123 12.04 9.20 -10.59
N GLY A 124 12.93 9.59 -11.52
CA GLY A 124 14.23 10.19 -11.20
C GLY A 124 14.07 11.45 -10.34
N SER A 125 13.27 12.41 -10.80
CA SER A 125 12.94 13.62 -10.04
C SER A 125 12.29 13.32 -8.69
N LEU A 126 11.43 12.30 -8.60
CA LEU A 126 10.84 11.90 -7.32
C LEU A 126 11.88 11.32 -6.34
N TYR A 127 12.87 10.56 -6.82
CA TYR A 127 13.96 10.07 -5.96
C TYR A 127 14.90 11.19 -5.52
N GLU A 128 15.12 12.20 -6.37
CA GLU A 128 15.83 13.43 -6.01
C GLU A 128 15.10 14.17 -4.87
N ASP A 129 13.78 14.38 -4.99
CA ASP A 129 12.96 14.98 -3.92
C ASP A 129 13.02 14.20 -2.59
N MET A 130 13.28 12.89 -2.64
CA MET A 130 13.47 12.02 -1.46
C MET A 130 14.90 12.09 -0.87
N GLY A 131 15.81 12.86 -1.47
CA GLY A 131 17.22 12.93 -1.08
C GLY A 131 18.00 11.65 -1.44
N ARG A 132 17.62 10.98 -2.53
CA ARG A 132 18.22 9.72 -3.02
C ARG A 132 18.80 9.91 -4.44
N PRO A 133 19.89 10.70 -4.59
CA PRO A 133 20.39 11.11 -5.90
C PRO A 133 20.99 9.95 -6.71
N GLU A 134 21.52 8.90 -6.08
CA GLU A 134 22.04 7.72 -6.79
C GLU A 134 20.92 6.95 -7.52
N GLU A 135 19.79 6.73 -6.85
CA GLU A 135 18.61 6.14 -7.47
C GLU A 135 18.04 7.05 -8.56
N ALA A 136 18.01 8.37 -8.32
CA ALA A 136 17.57 9.35 -9.32
C ALA A 136 18.39 9.25 -10.61
N ILE A 137 19.72 9.24 -10.50
CA ILE A 137 20.65 9.06 -11.64
C ILE A 137 20.37 7.76 -12.39
N ALA A 138 20.10 6.65 -11.68
CA ALA A 138 19.81 5.38 -12.31
C ALA A 138 18.54 5.44 -13.18
N TYR A 139 17.51 6.16 -12.74
CA TYR A 139 16.29 6.38 -13.52
C TYR A 139 16.50 7.38 -14.67
N HIS A 140 17.23 8.47 -14.48
CA HIS A 140 17.54 9.40 -15.55
C HIS A 140 18.36 8.75 -16.68
N ARG A 141 19.33 7.87 -16.35
CA ARG A 141 20.06 7.08 -17.36
C ARG A 141 19.16 6.14 -18.16
N LYS A 142 18.18 5.50 -17.53
CA LYS A 142 17.16 4.72 -18.26
C LYS A 142 16.35 5.60 -19.21
N SER A 143 16.05 6.84 -18.81
CA SER A 143 15.38 7.80 -19.68
C SER A 143 16.25 8.23 -20.86
N GLU A 144 17.53 8.50 -20.62
CA GLU A 144 18.54 8.83 -21.64
C GLU A 144 18.64 7.74 -22.72
N GLU A 145 18.71 6.47 -22.32
CA GLU A 145 18.71 5.33 -23.24
C GLU A 145 17.47 5.33 -24.16
N VAL A 146 16.30 5.64 -23.61
CA VAL A 146 15.05 5.76 -24.39
C VAL A 146 15.11 6.93 -25.35
N TRP A 147 15.66 8.08 -24.94
CA TRP A 147 15.78 9.26 -25.79
C TRP A 147 16.74 9.07 -26.95
N HIS A 148 17.84 8.35 -26.75
CA HIS A 148 18.72 7.94 -27.83
C HIS A 148 18.00 7.04 -28.84
N GLN A 149 17.20 6.07 -28.37
CA GLN A 149 16.43 5.19 -29.26
C GLN A 149 15.37 5.94 -30.08
N LEU A 150 14.82 7.03 -29.55
CA LEU A 150 13.78 7.83 -30.20
C LEU A 150 14.31 9.04 -30.96
N ASN A 151 15.62 9.32 -30.92
CA ASN A 151 16.21 10.58 -31.38
C ASN A 151 15.50 11.82 -30.79
N ALA A 152 15.09 11.72 -29.52
CA ALA A 152 14.30 12.73 -28.83
C ALA A 152 15.19 13.79 -28.16
N THR A 153 15.83 14.64 -28.96
CA THR A 153 16.85 15.61 -28.51
C THR A 153 16.35 16.61 -27.47
N GLU A 154 15.12 17.11 -27.59
CA GLU A 154 14.53 18.03 -26.61
C GLU A 154 14.37 17.37 -25.23
N TRP A 155 13.93 16.11 -25.19
CA TRP A 155 13.82 15.34 -23.94
C TRP A 155 15.17 14.95 -23.35
N MET A 156 16.20 14.81 -24.20
CA MET A 156 17.58 14.60 -23.77
C MET A 156 18.09 15.79 -22.96
N ALA A 157 17.87 17.02 -23.44
CA ALA A 157 18.29 18.23 -22.73
C ALA A 157 17.67 18.31 -21.33
N ILE A 158 16.37 18.05 -21.21
CA ILE A 158 15.67 18.01 -19.91
C ILE A 158 16.32 16.96 -18.98
N THR A 159 16.67 15.79 -19.51
CA THR A 159 17.30 14.70 -18.73
C THR A 159 18.70 15.10 -18.24
N TYR A 160 19.49 15.76 -19.08
CA TYR A 160 20.80 16.28 -18.69
C TYR A 160 20.70 17.35 -17.62
N MET A 161 19.68 18.23 -17.69
CA MET A 161 19.44 19.20 -16.62
C MET A 161 19.17 18.51 -15.27
N GLN A 162 18.36 17.45 -15.25
CA GLN A 162 18.10 16.68 -14.03
C GLN A 162 19.34 15.93 -13.52
N LEU A 163 20.11 15.30 -14.42
CA LEU A 163 21.39 14.68 -14.07
C LEU A 163 22.38 15.70 -13.49
N GLY A 164 22.41 16.93 -14.03
CA GLY A 164 23.19 18.02 -13.49
C GLY A 164 22.81 18.35 -12.04
N SER A 165 21.51 18.45 -11.77
CA SER A 165 20.97 18.72 -10.42
C SER A 165 21.38 17.63 -9.42
N CYS A 166 21.18 16.36 -9.79
CA CYS A 166 21.63 15.22 -8.97
C CYS A 166 23.15 15.26 -8.68
N MET A 167 23.98 15.63 -9.66
CA MET A 167 25.43 15.74 -9.46
C MET A 167 25.80 16.86 -8.49
N ASP A 168 25.10 17.99 -8.52
CA ASP A 168 25.31 19.10 -7.58
C ASP A 168 24.87 18.76 -6.16
N GLU A 169 23.83 17.94 -5.97
CA GLU A 169 23.46 17.41 -4.66
C GLU A 169 24.52 16.48 -4.08
N MET A 170 25.19 15.70 -4.95
CA MET A 170 26.32 14.86 -4.56
C MET A 170 27.64 15.64 -4.37
N GLY A 171 27.64 16.97 -4.54
CA GLY A 171 28.84 17.81 -4.44
C GLY A 171 29.80 17.68 -5.62
N ARG A 172 29.36 17.11 -6.74
CA ARG A 172 30.17 16.89 -7.96
C ARG A 172 29.95 18.02 -8.98
N SER A 173 30.24 19.26 -8.58
CA SER A 173 29.92 20.46 -9.37
C SER A 173 30.54 20.50 -10.78
N ASP A 174 31.73 19.93 -11.01
CA ASP A 174 32.29 19.83 -12.36
C ASP A 174 31.44 18.95 -13.28
N SER A 175 30.96 17.82 -12.75
CA SER A 175 30.07 16.92 -13.49
C SER A 175 28.69 17.58 -13.73
N ALA A 176 28.18 18.33 -12.75
CA ALA A 176 26.92 19.07 -12.89
C ALA A 176 27.01 20.10 -14.02
N ARG A 177 28.06 20.95 -14.00
CA ARG A 177 28.32 21.96 -15.04
C ARG A 177 28.48 21.37 -16.43
N PHE A 178 29.11 20.19 -16.55
CA PHE A 178 29.18 19.48 -17.83
C PHE A 178 27.78 19.18 -18.37
N TYR A 179 26.91 18.54 -17.57
CA TYR A 179 25.55 18.20 -18.01
C TYR A 179 24.69 19.43 -18.32
N TYR A 180 24.79 20.50 -17.52
CA TYR A 180 24.09 21.75 -17.81
C TYR A 180 24.55 22.39 -19.12
N THR A 181 25.85 22.35 -19.42
CA THR A 181 26.41 22.91 -20.65
C THR A 181 25.97 22.09 -21.87
N GLU A 182 25.94 20.76 -21.77
CA GLU A 182 25.42 19.89 -22.82
C GLU A 182 23.93 20.16 -23.07
N SER A 183 23.13 20.27 -22.00
CA SER A 183 21.70 20.64 -22.10
C SER A 183 21.52 21.98 -22.82
N LEU A 184 22.29 22.99 -22.44
CA LEU A 184 22.25 24.31 -23.07
C LEU A 184 22.61 24.24 -24.57
N GLY A 185 23.65 23.49 -24.92
CA GLY A 185 24.07 23.29 -26.31
C GLY A 185 22.97 22.68 -27.17
N ILE A 186 22.27 21.67 -26.65
CA ILE A 186 21.14 21.04 -27.34
C ILE A 186 19.99 22.03 -27.53
N LEU A 187 19.57 22.75 -26.48
CA LEU A 187 18.44 23.68 -26.56
C LEU A 187 18.73 24.87 -27.48
N ASN A 188 19.95 25.40 -27.46
CA ASN A 188 20.38 26.43 -28.39
C ASN A 188 20.36 25.93 -29.84
N GLY A 189 20.82 24.70 -30.09
CA GLY A 189 20.73 24.06 -31.40
C GLY A 189 19.29 23.89 -31.90
N LEU A 190 18.31 23.78 -30.99
CA LEU A 190 16.88 23.68 -31.30
C LEU A 190 16.16 25.05 -31.35
N GLY A 191 16.87 26.16 -31.09
CA GLY A 191 16.28 27.50 -30.99
C GLY A 191 15.28 27.62 -29.82
N ARG A 192 15.54 26.94 -28.69
CA ARG A 192 14.69 26.91 -27.49
C ARG A 192 15.26 27.78 -26.37
N ASP A 193 15.41 29.06 -26.65
CA ASP A 193 15.99 30.07 -25.74
C ASP A 193 15.13 30.38 -24.49
N HIS A 194 13.90 29.87 -24.42
CA HIS A 194 13.01 30.03 -23.26
C HIS A 194 13.50 29.32 -21.99
N MET A 195 14.39 28.34 -22.13
CA MET A 195 14.97 27.57 -21.03
C MET A 195 16.34 28.11 -20.57
N ASP A 196 16.92 29.06 -21.31
CA ASP A 196 18.24 29.62 -21.02
C ASP A 196 18.32 30.17 -19.60
N GLY A 197 17.26 30.89 -19.16
CA GLY A 197 17.17 31.43 -17.80
C GLY A 197 17.30 30.34 -16.73
N VAL A 198 16.67 29.19 -16.94
CA VAL A 198 16.71 28.04 -16.02
C VAL A 198 18.13 27.47 -15.97
N ILE A 199 18.73 27.18 -17.13
CA ILE A 199 20.03 26.51 -17.20
C ILE A 199 21.15 27.43 -16.70
N TYR A 200 21.14 28.72 -17.06
CA TYR A 200 22.11 29.69 -16.53
C TYR A 200 22.03 29.81 -15.01
N THR A 201 20.81 29.79 -14.45
CA THR A 201 20.63 29.82 -12.99
C THR A 201 21.19 28.57 -12.34
N HIS A 202 20.94 27.37 -12.87
CA HIS A 202 21.53 26.13 -12.36
C HIS A 202 23.06 26.09 -12.47
N ILE A 203 23.65 26.56 -13.57
CA ILE A 203 25.11 26.68 -13.69
C ILE A 203 25.65 27.62 -12.62
N GLY A 204 25.00 28.76 -12.39
CA GLY A 204 25.40 29.71 -11.35
C GLY A 204 25.24 29.16 -9.93
N GLU A 205 24.18 28.41 -9.65
CA GLU A 205 24.00 27.68 -8.39
C GLU A 205 25.10 26.63 -8.16
N SER A 206 25.53 25.93 -9.21
CA SER A 206 26.66 24.99 -9.15
C SER A 206 27.98 25.68 -8.77
N TYR A 207 28.26 26.85 -9.38
CA TYR A 207 29.40 27.68 -8.99
C TYR A 207 29.29 28.19 -7.55
N LEU A 208 28.09 28.57 -7.13
CA LEU A 208 27.83 29.00 -5.75
C LEU A 208 28.12 27.87 -4.74
N ARG A 209 27.69 26.63 -5.03
CA ARG A 209 27.97 25.45 -4.19
C ARG A 209 29.45 25.11 -4.11
N SER A 210 30.19 25.28 -5.22
CA SER A 210 31.65 25.06 -5.26
C SER A 210 32.47 26.22 -4.68
N GLY A 211 31.82 27.32 -4.25
CA GLY A 211 32.47 28.46 -3.60
C GLY A 211 33.03 29.51 -4.55
N ASP A 212 32.89 29.34 -5.87
CA ASP A 212 33.28 30.35 -6.85
C ASP A 212 32.16 31.39 -7.02
N HIS A 213 32.10 32.30 -6.05
CA HIS A 213 31.07 33.32 -6.01
C HIS A 213 31.16 34.31 -7.19
N ALA A 214 32.34 34.49 -7.80
CA ALA A 214 32.52 35.39 -8.93
C ALA A 214 31.87 34.81 -10.20
N GLU A 215 32.10 33.54 -10.50
CA GLU A 215 31.41 32.85 -11.60
C GLU A 215 29.91 32.73 -11.36
N ALA A 216 29.50 32.44 -10.12
CA ALA A 216 28.10 32.35 -9.75
C ALA A 216 27.34 33.65 -10.09
N VAL A 217 27.92 34.81 -9.78
CA VAL A 217 27.35 36.11 -10.17
C VAL A 217 27.19 36.21 -11.68
N ARG A 218 28.22 35.88 -12.47
CA ARG A 218 28.16 36.03 -13.94
C ARG A 218 27.06 35.18 -14.57
N TRP A 219 26.92 33.94 -14.12
CA TRP A 219 25.89 33.03 -14.64
C TRP A 219 24.48 33.38 -14.15
N CYS A 220 24.32 33.72 -12.88
CA CYS A 220 23.00 34.11 -12.37
C CYS A 220 22.54 35.48 -12.89
N GLU A 221 23.45 36.40 -13.25
CA GLU A 221 23.09 37.64 -13.98
C GLU A 221 22.57 37.35 -15.39
N ARG A 222 23.18 36.39 -16.10
CA ARG A 222 22.67 35.92 -17.40
C ARG A 222 21.31 35.25 -17.26
N GLY A 223 21.13 34.41 -16.24
CA GLY A 223 19.86 33.77 -15.93
C GLY A 223 18.76 34.79 -15.66
N LEU A 224 19.07 35.79 -14.84
CA LEU A 224 18.16 36.89 -14.54
C LEU A 224 17.81 37.71 -15.79
N ALA A 225 18.79 38.09 -16.61
CA ALA A 225 18.55 38.85 -17.84
C ALA A 225 17.66 38.10 -18.83
N ALA A 226 17.92 36.81 -19.06
CA ALA A 226 17.13 35.97 -19.94
C ALA A 226 15.68 35.79 -19.44
N SER A 227 15.52 35.64 -18.12
CA SER A 227 14.19 35.52 -17.50
C SER A 227 13.43 36.86 -17.39
N ASP A 228 14.14 37.99 -17.34
CA ASP A 228 13.56 39.34 -17.37
C ASP A 228 12.98 39.67 -18.74
N GLU A 229 13.71 39.40 -19.82
CA GLU A 229 13.23 39.55 -21.19
C GLU A 229 11.92 38.79 -21.42
N LYS A 230 11.85 37.57 -20.89
CA LYS A 230 10.73 36.64 -21.06
C LYS A 230 9.66 36.72 -19.98
N HIS A 231 9.79 37.63 -19.01
CA HIS A 231 8.85 37.85 -17.91
C HIS A 231 8.56 36.59 -17.05
N GLN A 232 9.57 35.75 -16.86
CA GLN A 232 9.47 34.48 -16.14
C GLN A 232 9.73 34.65 -14.63
N ILE A 233 8.71 35.11 -13.89
CA ILE A 233 8.81 35.53 -12.48
C ILE A 233 9.49 34.47 -11.57
N LEU A 234 9.17 33.19 -11.72
CA LEU A 234 9.76 32.12 -10.88
C LEU A 234 11.27 31.97 -11.13
N ILE A 235 11.71 32.08 -12.39
CA ILE A 235 13.12 31.97 -12.75
C ILE A 235 13.87 33.24 -12.29
N GLN A 236 13.24 34.41 -12.43
CA GLN A 236 13.77 35.67 -11.88
C GLN A 236 13.97 35.57 -10.37
N GLN A 237 13.04 34.95 -9.65
CA GLN A 237 13.12 34.71 -8.22
C GLN A 237 14.35 33.85 -7.89
N ASN A 238 14.50 32.68 -8.52
CA ASN A 238 15.64 31.78 -8.27
C ASN A 238 16.98 32.45 -8.62
N ALA A 239 17.06 33.16 -9.75
CA ALA A 239 18.26 33.90 -10.13
C ALA A 239 18.60 35.02 -9.13
N CYS A 240 17.60 35.73 -8.59
CA CYS A 240 17.81 36.73 -7.54
C CYS A 240 18.29 36.10 -6.23
N GLU A 241 17.79 34.93 -5.86
CA GLU A 241 18.27 34.19 -4.69
C GLU A 241 19.72 33.75 -4.85
N CYS A 242 20.07 33.17 -6.00
CA CYS A 242 21.44 32.83 -6.36
C CYS A 242 22.36 34.06 -6.27
N LEU A 243 21.97 35.19 -6.88
CA LEU A 243 22.76 36.43 -6.87
C LEU A 243 22.93 36.99 -5.46
N TYR A 244 21.87 37.00 -4.65
CA TYR A 244 21.94 37.40 -3.26
C TYR A 244 23.02 36.61 -2.51
N ARG A 245 22.99 35.28 -2.57
CA ARG A 245 23.95 34.40 -1.89
C ARG A 245 25.37 34.55 -2.46
N ALA A 246 25.51 34.71 -3.77
CA ALA A 246 26.81 34.91 -4.41
C ALA A 246 27.45 36.25 -3.99
N TYR A 247 26.68 37.34 -3.99
CA TYR A 247 27.18 38.65 -3.53
C TYR A 247 27.46 38.68 -2.02
N GLU A 248 26.72 37.91 -1.21
CA GLU A 248 27.03 37.72 0.21
C GLU A 248 28.38 37.01 0.40
N GLY A 249 28.64 35.94 -0.36
CA GLY A 249 29.93 35.24 -0.37
C GLY A 249 31.11 36.10 -0.83
N LEU A 250 30.89 37.10 -1.68
CA LEU A 250 31.89 38.10 -2.07
C LEU A 250 32.05 39.27 -1.06
N GLY A 251 31.27 39.30 0.02
CA GLY A 251 31.26 40.39 1.00
C GLY A 251 30.62 41.69 0.50
N MET A 252 29.87 41.66 -0.61
CA MET A 252 29.23 42.83 -1.22
C MET A 252 27.81 43.06 -0.67
N ALA A 253 27.71 43.39 0.62
CA ALA A 253 26.45 43.50 1.37
C ALA A 253 25.38 44.40 0.70
N GLY A 254 25.79 45.50 0.06
CA GLY A 254 24.86 46.41 -0.63
C GLY A 254 24.16 45.77 -1.83
N ARG A 255 24.90 45.01 -2.65
CA ARG A 255 24.33 44.27 -3.78
C ARG A 255 23.53 43.06 -3.31
N ALA A 256 24.03 42.33 -2.31
CA ALA A 256 23.32 41.21 -1.70
C ALA A 256 21.94 41.64 -1.19
N LEU A 257 21.87 42.75 -0.45
CA LEU A 257 20.59 43.31 0.04
C LEU A 257 19.65 43.72 -1.10
N ALA A 258 20.18 44.28 -2.18
CA ALA A 258 19.36 44.69 -3.33
C ALA A 258 18.68 43.48 -3.99
N PHE A 259 19.43 42.39 -4.24
CA PHE A 259 18.88 41.16 -4.80
C PHE A 259 17.98 40.42 -3.82
N HIS A 260 18.28 40.44 -2.52
CA HIS A 260 17.39 39.87 -1.50
C HIS A 260 16.03 40.59 -1.46
N LYS A 261 16.01 41.93 -1.51
CA LYS A 261 14.76 42.71 -1.60
C LYS A 261 13.98 42.37 -2.86
N ARG A 262 14.66 42.26 -4.00
CA ARG A 262 14.02 41.87 -5.27
C ARG A 262 13.45 40.46 -5.20
N PHE A 263 14.18 39.50 -4.63
CA PHE A 263 13.70 38.15 -4.38
C PHE A 263 12.43 38.13 -3.52
N VAL A 264 12.39 38.88 -2.41
CA VAL A 264 11.20 38.97 -1.56
C VAL A 264 10.00 39.56 -2.32
N LEU A 265 10.20 40.64 -3.09
CA LEU A 265 9.15 41.24 -3.91
C LEU A 265 8.61 40.26 -4.96
N LEU A 266 9.50 39.51 -5.62
CA LEU A 266 9.12 38.51 -6.62
C LEU A 266 8.37 37.34 -5.97
N ARG A 267 8.85 36.82 -4.82
CA ARG A 267 8.16 35.78 -4.05
C ARG A 267 6.75 36.21 -3.65
N ASP A 268 6.60 37.43 -3.15
CA ASP A 268 5.31 37.97 -2.74
C ASP A 268 4.40 38.22 -3.96
N SER A 269 4.96 38.49 -5.14
CA SER A 269 4.24 38.53 -6.43
C SER A 269 3.80 37.14 -6.90
N VAL A 270 4.62 36.09 -6.71
CA VAL A 270 4.28 34.69 -7.05
C VAL A 270 3.08 34.21 -6.23
N PHE A 271 3.02 34.51 -4.93
CA PHE A 271 1.85 34.18 -4.09
C PHE A 271 0.69 35.18 -4.24
N GLY A 272 0.98 36.42 -4.61
CA GLY A 272 -0.01 37.50 -4.74
C GLY A 272 -0.77 37.51 -6.06
N GLN A 273 -0.23 36.97 -7.15
CA GLN A 273 -0.89 37.08 -8.46
C GLN A 273 -1.90 35.99 -8.81
N GLU A 274 -1.82 34.80 -8.21
CA GLU A 274 -2.75 33.70 -8.55
C GLU A 274 -4.06 33.75 -7.76
N ASN A 275 -4.03 34.19 -6.50
CA ASN A 275 -5.25 34.37 -5.71
C ASN A 275 -5.95 35.72 -5.97
N VAL A 276 -5.21 36.76 -6.36
CA VAL A 276 -5.80 38.09 -6.59
C VAL A 276 -6.40 38.21 -7.98
N LYS A 277 -5.78 37.68 -9.06
CA LYS A 277 -6.33 37.84 -10.43
C LYS A 277 -7.66 37.09 -10.66
N GLU A 278 -7.90 35.97 -9.98
CA GLU A 278 -9.19 35.26 -9.98
C GLU A 278 -10.26 36.04 -9.18
N LEU A 279 -9.90 36.62 -8.03
CA LEU A 279 -10.80 37.48 -7.25
C LEU A 279 -11.14 38.77 -8.02
N THR A 280 -10.14 39.38 -8.66
CA THR A 280 -10.27 40.61 -9.44
C THR A 280 -11.09 40.40 -10.72
N ARG A 281 -11.11 39.20 -11.31
CA ARG A 281 -11.99 38.90 -12.46
C ARG A 281 -13.45 38.75 -12.08
N ILE A 282 -13.72 38.20 -10.90
CA ILE A 282 -15.07 38.11 -10.33
C ILE A 282 -15.56 39.50 -9.90
N GLU A 283 -14.65 40.36 -9.41
CA GLU A 283 -14.94 41.77 -9.07
C GLU A 283 -15.10 42.68 -10.31
N MET A 284 -14.33 42.45 -11.39
CA MET A 284 -14.44 43.22 -12.65
C MET A 284 -15.74 42.93 -13.41
N ALA A 285 -16.33 41.74 -13.25
CA ALA A 285 -17.68 41.44 -13.73
C ALA A 285 -18.78 42.17 -12.92
N HIS A 286 -18.47 42.59 -11.69
CA HIS A 286 -19.38 43.33 -10.80
C HIS A 286 -19.21 44.86 -10.91
N GLY A 287 -18.03 45.32 -11.35
CA GLY A 287 -17.68 46.74 -11.49
C GLY A 287 -18.33 47.48 -12.66
N TYR A 288 -18.74 46.76 -13.72
CA TYR A 288 -19.49 47.36 -14.84
C TYR A 288 -20.89 47.88 -14.41
N ALA A 289 -21.43 47.40 -13.28
CA ALA A 289 -22.70 47.85 -12.73
C ALA A 289 -22.58 49.12 -11.84
N GLN A 290 -21.37 49.46 -11.39
CA GLN A 290 -21.14 50.57 -10.44
C GLN A 290 -20.98 51.95 -11.12
N GLN A 291 -20.77 51.99 -12.43
CA GLN A 291 -20.54 53.22 -13.19
C GLN A 291 -21.77 54.16 -13.23
N HIS A 292 -22.96 53.66 -12.89
CA HIS A 292 -24.18 54.46 -12.75
C HIS A 292 -24.30 55.18 -11.40
N PHE A 293 -23.45 54.88 -10.42
CA PHE A 293 -23.61 55.38 -9.04
C PHE A 293 -22.93 56.73 -8.80
N THR A 294 -22.04 57.16 -9.68
CA THR A 294 -21.20 58.35 -9.52
C THR A 294 -21.96 59.68 -9.57
N ASP A 295 -23.14 59.73 -10.18
CA ASP A 295 -23.92 60.98 -10.27
C ASP A 295 -24.69 61.30 -8.97
N SER A 296 -24.90 60.32 -8.08
CA SER A 296 -25.65 60.53 -6.83
C SER A 296 -24.78 61.07 -5.68
N LEU A 297 -23.45 61.04 -5.84
CA LEU A 297 -22.49 61.28 -4.76
C LEU A 297 -22.41 62.74 -4.28
N LEU A 298 -22.85 63.70 -5.10
CA LEU A 298 -22.74 65.12 -4.76
C LEU A 298 -23.83 65.62 -3.79
N ARG A 299 -24.93 64.87 -3.62
CA ARG A 299 -25.99 65.19 -2.64
C ARG A 299 -25.73 64.59 -1.26
N SER A 300 -24.99 63.47 -1.17
CA SER A 300 -24.82 62.70 0.07
C SER A 300 -23.81 63.30 1.07
N GLN A 301 -23.01 64.29 0.67
CA GLN A 301 -22.06 64.93 1.59
C GLN A 301 -22.73 65.65 2.77
N LYS A 302 -23.99 66.08 2.63
CA LYS A 302 -24.73 66.76 3.70
C LYS A 302 -25.44 65.81 4.68
N ASP A 303 -25.80 64.61 4.25
CA ASP A 303 -26.44 63.60 5.12
C ASP A 303 -25.40 62.79 5.93
N GLY A 304 -24.13 62.83 5.50
CA GLY A 304 -23.04 62.05 6.09
C GLY A 304 -22.72 62.38 7.55
N GLU A 305 -22.98 63.61 8.02
CA GLU A 305 -22.68 63.99 9.40
C GLU A 305 -23.70 63.47 10.42
N ALA A 306 -24.96 63.29 10.02
CA ALA A 306 -25.99 62.69 10.86
C ALA A 306 -25.92 61.15 10.86
N ASP A 307 -25.57 60.56 9.70
CA ASP A 307 -25.44 59.12 9.52
C ASP A 307 -24.24 58.53 10.29
N LEU A 308 -23.18 59.32 10.52
CA LEU A 308 -22.00 58.91 11.31
C LEU A 308 -22.35 58.56 12.77
N ARG A 309 -23.25 59.31 13.41
CA ARG A 309 -23.63 59.05 14.82
C ARG A 309 -24.52 57.82 14.96
N HIS A 310 -25.45 57.61 14.01
CA HIS A 310 -26.28 56.41 14.00
C HIS A 310 -25.47 55.14 13.63
N ARG A 311 -24.43 55.29 12.79
CA ARG A 311 -23.50 54.20 12.45
C ARG A 311 -22.64 53.74 13.62
N GLU A 312 -22.28 54.60 14.57
CA GLU A 312 -21.51 54.19 15.75
C GLU A 312 -22.30 53.26 16.68
N GLU A 313 -23.58 53.57 16.93
CA GLU A 313 -24.48 52.72 17.72
C GLU A 313 -24.78 51.39 17.02
N VAL A 314 -25.11 51.43 15.72
CA VAL A 314 -25.36 50.24 14.90
C VAL A 314 -24.09 49.40 14.68
N ALA A 315 -22.91 50.02 14.66
CA ALA A 315 -21.63 49.31 14.55
C ALA A 315 -21.28 48.55 15.84
N GLN A 316 -21.61 49.06 17.02
CA GLN A 316 -21.40 48.32 18.27
C GLN A 316 -22.31 47.09 18.35
N GLU A 317 -23.59 47.22 17.99
CA GLU A 317 -24.53 46.09 17.95
C GLU A 317 -24.14 45.06 16.86
N ARG A 318 -23.71 45.53 15.69
CA ARG A 318 -23.22 44.66 14.59
C ARG A 318 -21.89 44.00 14.94
N ASN A 319 -20.97 44.66 15.63
CA ASN A 319 -19.70 44.07 16.05
C ASN A 319 -19.92 42.96 17.08
N GLY A 320 -20.84 43.17 18.04
CA GLY A 320 -21.23 42.11 18.98
C GLY A 320 -21.85 40.90 18.27
N ARG A 321 -22.78 41.13 17.33
CA ARG A 321 -23.41 40.07 16.55
C ARG A 321 -22.44 39.35 15.62
N ASN A 322 -21.57 40.09 14.93
CA ASN A 322 -20.56 39.52 14.03
C ASN A 322 -19.52 38.73 14.82
N LEU A 323 -19.08 39.22 15.97
CA LEU A 323 -18.16 38.48 16.85
C LEU A 323 -18.79 37.17 17.35
N ALA A 324 -20.09 37.18 17.69
CA ALA A 324 -20.82 35.96 18.04
C ALA A 324 -20.93 34.97 16.87
N ILE A 325 -21.20 35.46 15.65
CA ILE A 325 -21.25 34.63 14.44
C ILE A 325 -19.87 34.07 14.10
N PHE A 326 -18.81 34.89 14.14
CA PHE A 326 -17.44 34.43 13.91
C PHE A 326 -17.00 33.43 14.97
N GLY A 327 -17.37 33.64 16.24
CA GLY A 327 -17.17 32.68 17.32
C GLY A 327 -17.89 31.35 17.03
N ALA A 328 -19.15 31.39 16.60
CA ALA A 328 -19.90 30.19 16.24
C ALA A 328 -19.29 29.44 15.04
N VAL A 329 -18.86 30.16 14.00
CA VAL A 329 -18.18 29.57 12.84
C VAL A 329 -16.82 28.97 13.23
N ALA A 330 -16.06 29.63 14.11
CA ALA A 330 -14.81 29.11 14.63
C ALA A 330 -15.02 27.83 15.45
N VAL A 331 -16.05 27.77 16.28
CA VAL A 331 -16.42 26.57 17.05
C VAL A 331 -16.86 25.44 16.12
N LEU A 332 -17.65 25.72 15.09
CA LEU A 332 -18.05 24.73 14.08
C LEU A 332 -16.86 24.23 13.25
N GLY A 333 -15.93 25.13 12.91
CA GLY A 333 -14.67 24.79 12.22
C GLY A 333 -13.77 23.90 13.07
N LEU A 334 -13.58 24.24 14.35
CA LEU A 334 -12.84 23.44 15.33
C LEU A 334 -13.51 22.08 15.56
N SER A 335 -14.83 22.04 15.67
CA SER A 335 -15.60 20.80 15.81
C SER A 335 -15.48 19.92 14.57
N GLY A 336 -15.52 20.50 13.37
CA GLY A 336 -15.32 19.80 12.10
C GLY A 336 -13.90 19.26 11.94
N ALA A 337 -12.88 20.04 12.34
CA ALA A 337 -11.48 19.62 12.36
C ALA A 337 -11.23 18.51 13.39
N MET A 338 -11.84 18.61 14.58
CA MET A 338 -11.76 17.57 15.60
C MET A 338 -12.48 16.30 15.16
N TRP A 339 -13.63 16.41 14.49
CA TRP A 339 -14.36 15.27 13.94
C TRP A 339 -13.62 14.60 12.79
N SER A 340 -13.00 15.37 11.88
CA SER A 340 -12.19 14.83 10.80
C SER A 340 -10.95 14.12 11.34
N ARG A 341 -10.29 14.67 12.36
CA ARG A 341 -9.18 14.03 13.08
C ARG A 341 -9.61 12.75 13.78
N LEU A 342 -10.74 12.75 14.49
CA LEU A 342 -11.31 11.56 15.12
C LEU A 342 -11.67 10.49 14.08
N ARG A 343 -12.22 10.88 12.94
CA ARG A 343 -12.57 9.97 11.84
C ARG A 343 -11.32 9.38 11.17
N TYR A 344 -10.28 10.18 10.99
CA TYR A 344 -8.98 9.73 10.50
C TYR A 344 -8.35 8.71 11.45
N ILE A 345 -8.30 9.01 12.76
CA ILE A 345 -7.78 8.09 13.78
C ILE A 345 -8.58 6.78 13.79
N ARG A 346 -9.92 6.84 13.71
CA ARG A 346 -10.76 5.62 13.63
C ARG A 346 -10.46 4.78 12.40
N ARG A 347 -10.28 5.39 11.23
CA ARG A 347 -9.96 4.67 9.98
C ARG A 347 -8.55 4.07 10.01
N SER A 348 -7.57 4.82 10.48
CA SER A 348 -6.20 4.34 10.65
C SER A 348 -6.16 3.16 11.64
N ARG A 349 -6.86 3.28 12.78
CA ARG A 349 -7.04 2.17 13.73
C ARG A 349 -7.74 0.97 13.10
N ALA A 350 -8.75 1.17 12.26
CA ALA A 350 -9.45 0.06 11.60
C ALA A 350 -8.56 -0.70 10.60
N VAL A 351 -7.68 -0.01 9.87
CA VAL A 351 -6.72 -0.65 8.97
C VAL A 351 -5.66 -1.41 9.76
N ILE A 352 -5.10 -0.80 10.80
CA ILE A 352 -4.12 -1.44 11.70
C ILE A 352 -4.75 -2.65 12.41
N GLN A 353 -5.98 -2.52 12.88
CA GLN A 353 -6.70 -3.62 13.53
C GLN A 353 -6.93 -4.75 12.54
N LYS A 354 -7.33 -4.47 11.29
CA LYS A 354 -7.54 -5.51 10.28
C LYS A 354 -6.26 -6.26 9.92
N GLU A 355 -5.13 -5.56 9.78
CA GLU A 355 -3.84 -6.21 9.54
C GLU A 355 -3.36 -6.99 10.77
N ARG A 356 -3.59 -6.46 11.97
CA ARG A 356 -3.30 -7.17 13.22
C ARG A 356 -4.15 -8.44 13.35
N ASP A 357 -5.47 -8.35 13.16
CA ASP A 357 -6.39 -9.49 13.19
C ASP A 357 -5.97 -10.55 12.16
N ARG A 358 -5.53 -10.13 10.97
CA ARG A 358 -5.02 -11.05 9.93
C ARG A 358 -3.71 -11.72 10.35
N SER A 359 -2.78 -10.98 10.94
CA SER A 359 -1.52 -11.54 11.46
C SER A 359 -1.77 -12.47 12.64
N GLU A 360 -2.71 -12.14 13.53
CA GLU A 360 -3.10 -12.98 14.67
C GLU A 360 -3.78 -14.26 14.20
N ALA A 361 -4.73 -14.18 13.27
CA ALA A 361 -5.37 -15.36 12.69
C ALA A 361 -4.36 -16.30 12.02
N LEU A 362 -3.36 -15.76 11.29
CA LEU A 362 -2.31 -16.59 10.68
C LEU A 362 -1.42 -17.26 11.73
N LEU A 363 -1.08 -16.57 12.82
CA LEU A 363 -0.27 -17.15 13.89
C LEU A 363 -1.04 -18.26 14.62
N LEU A 364 -2.32 -18.04 14.89
CA LEU A 364 -3.23 -19.01 15.52
C LEU A 364 -3.53 -20.23 14.63
N ASN A 365 -3.37 -20.10 13.31
CA ASN A 365 -3.45 -21.24 12.39
C ASN A 365 -2.20 -22.15 12.43
N ILE A 366 -1.10 -21.67 13.03
CA ILE A 366 0.20 -22.39 13.08
C ILE A 366 0.51 -22.88 14.49
N LEU A 367 0.15 -22.10 15.50
CA LEU A 367 0.44 -22.36 16.90
C LEU A 367 -0.87 -22.32 17.71
N PRO A 368 -1.02 -23.18 18.73
CA PRO A 368 -2.12 -23.09 19.68
C PRO A 368 -2.18 -21.70 20.34
N GLU A 369 -3.37 -21.25 20.72
CA GLU A 369 -3.63 -19.88 21.19
C GLU A 369 -2.73 -19.48 22.37
N GLU A 370 -2.62 -20.35 23.36
CA GLU A 370 -1.83 -20.12 24.56
C GLU A 370 -0.33 -19.99 24.24
N VAL A 371 0.15 -20.81 23.30
CA VAL A 371 1.55 -20.84 22.87
C VAL A 371 1.89 -19.62 22.01
N ALA A 372 0.95 -19.23 21.13
CA ALA A 372 1.07 -18.03 20.32
C ALA A 372 1.13 -16.77 21.19
N GLN A 373 0.35 -16.73 22.27
CA GLN A 373 0.35 -15.61 23.22
C GLN A 373 1.66 -15.55 24.02
N GLU A 374 2.15 -16.69 24.54
CA GLU A 374 3.44 -16.76 25.22
C GLU A 374 4.61 -16.29 24.32
N LEU A 375 4.59 -16.70 23.05
CA LEU A 375 5.58 -16.31 22.05
C LEU A 375 5.56 -14.80 21.78
N LYS A 376 4.37 -14.17 21.72
CA LYS A 376 4.22 -12.72 21.56
C LYS A 376 4.74 -11.96 22.78
N ASP A 377 4.46 -12.46 23.98
CA ASP A 377 4.75 -11.75 25.23
C ASP A 377 6.24 -11.83 25.63
N THR A 378 6.88 -12.98 25.36
CA THR A 378 8.25 -13.25 25.83
C THR A 378 9.28 -13.40 24.70
N GLY A 379 8.85 -13.47 23.44
CA GLY A 379 9.72 -13.69 22.27
C GLY A 379 10.22 -15.13 22.12
N SER A 380 9.82 -16.05 23.01
CA SER A 380 10.11 -17.49 22.97
C SER A 380 8.93 -18.26 23.55
N ALA A 381 8.81 -19.56 23.30
CA ALA A 381 7.82 -20.41 23.99
C ALA A 381 8.57 -21.55 24.67
N GLN A 382 8.39 -21.70 25.98
CA GLN A 382 9.10 -22.71 26.76
C GLN A 382 8.54 -24.11 26.49
N ALA A 383 9.43 -25.11 26.50
CA ALA A 383 9.01 -26.50 26.47
C ALA A 383 8.36 -26.88 27.81
N ARG A 384 7.19 -27.52 27.76
CA ARG A 384 6.40 -27.92 28.92
C ARG A 384 6.26 -29.44 28.96
N GLU A 385 6.46 -30.01 30.15
CA GLU A 385 6.16 -31.42 30.38
C GLU A 385 4.69 -31.58 30.74
N VAL A 386 4.01 -32.47 30.02
CA VAL A 386 2.58 -32.76 30.17
C VAL A 386 2.43 -34.26 30.41
N ALA A 387 1.92 -34.62 31.59
CA ALA A 387 1.94 -36.00 32.07
C ALA A 387 0.95 -36.94 31.37
N GLU A 388 -0.20 -36.44 30.93
CA GLU A 388 -1.27 -37.24 30.35
C GLU A 388 -1.70 -36.67 29.00
N VAL A 389 -1.05 -37.14 27.93
CA VAL A 389 -1.37 -36.77 26.54
C VAL A 389 -1.70 -38.02 25.74
N SER A 390 -2.82 -37.99 25.03
CA SER A 390 -3.24 -39.09 24.14
C SER A 390 -2.86 -38.78 22.71
N ILE A 391 -1.87 -39.50 22.19
CA ILE A 391 -1.34 -39.27 20.85
C ILE A 391 -2.04 -40.21 19.89
N LEU A 392 -2.64 -39.65 18.86
CA LEU A 392 -3.24 -40.34 17.72
C LEU A 392 -2.28 -40.29 16.53
N PHE A 393 -1.94 -41.46 16.00
CA PHE A 393 -1.33 -41.62 14.68
C PHE A 393 -2.31 -42.30 13.75
N THR A 394 -2.46 -41.78 12.53
CA THR A 394 -3.14 -42.46 11.44
C THR A 394 -2.23 -42.59 10.23
N ASP A 395 -2.46 -43.61 9.42
CA ASP A 395 -1.70 -43.88 8.18
C ASP A 395 -2.65 -44.37 7.08
N PHE A 396 -2.45 -43.90 5.85
CA PHE A 396 -3.23 -44.35 4.69
C PHE A 396 -2.61 -45.62 4.09
N ARG A 397 -3.33 -46.74 4.15
CA ARG A 397 -2.88 -47.96 3.51
C ARG A 397 -2.88 -47.82 1.99
N GLY A 398 -1.79 -48.29 1.37
CA GLY A 398 -1.67 -48.38 -0.08
C GLY A 398 -1.32 -47.06 -0.76
N PHE A 399 -0.88 -46.06 0.01
CA PHE A 399 -0.49 -44.75 -0.50
C PHE A 399 0.52 -44.83 -1.63
N THR A 400 1.60 -45.60 -1.48
CA THR A 400 2.62 -45.79 -2.53
C THR A 400 1.99 -46.35 -3.81
N ALA A 401 1.16 -47.39 -3.71
CA ALA A 401 0.49 -48.00 -4.85
C ALA A 401 -0.57 -47.09 -5.49
N LEU A 402 -1.15 -46.16 -4.73
CA LEU A 402 -2.10 -45.15 -5.22
C LEU A 402 -1.37 -43.98 -5.88
N SER A 403 -0.19 -43.61 -5.38
CA SER A 403 0.66 -42.56 -5.95
C SER A 403 1.23 -42.93 -7.32
N GLU A 404 1.32 -44.23 -7.63
CA GLU A 404 1.69 -44.73 -8.96
C GLU A 404 0.53 -44.69 -9.98
N LYS A 405 -0.73 -44.64 -9.50
CA LYS A 405 -1.94 -44.72 -10.33
C LYS A 405 -2.63 -43.37 -10.55
N LEU A 406 -2.45 -42.45 -9.61
CA LEU A 406 -3.04 -41.11 -9.64
C LEU A 406 -2.02 -40.09 -10.17
N SER A 407 -2.51 -39.01 -10.76
CA SER A 407 -1.64 -37.85 -11.00
C SER A 407 -1.23 -37.24 -9.65
N ALA A 408 -0.06 -36.59 -9.61
CA ALA A 408 0.41 -35.91 -8.40
C ALA A 408 -0.61 -34.86 -7.90
N GLN A 409 -1.32 -34.20 -8.81
CA GLN A 409 -2.34 -33.20 -8.46
C GLN A 409 -3.58 -33.84 -7.84
N ASP A 410 -4.09 -34.94 -8.42
CA ASP A 410 -5.27 -35.64 -7.90
C ASP A 410 -4.98 -36.32 -6.57
N LEU A 411 -3.77 -36.85 -6.40
CA LEU A 411 -3.31 -37.43 -5.15
C LEU A 411 -3.30 -36.38 -4.04
N VAL A 412 -2.68 -35.22 -4.29
CA VAL A 412 -2.63 -34.11 -3.33
C VAL A 412 -4.03 -33.58 -3.02
N ALA A 413 -4.89 -33.42 -4.02
CA ALA A 413 -6.27 -32.98 -3.83
C ALA A 413 -7.07 -33.97 -2.95
N GLU A 414 -6.89 -35.27 -3.15
CA GLU A 414 -7.59 -36.28 -2.35
C GLU A 414 -7.12 -36.31 -0.89
N ILE A 415 -5.80 -36.20 -0.67
CA ILE A 415 -5.22 -36.08 0.68
C ILE A 415 -5.74 -34.83 1.37
N ASP A 416 -5.78 -33.69 0.66
CA ASP A 416 -6.28 -32.41 1.19
C ASP A 416 -7.73 -32.52 1.65
N VAL A 417 -8.59 -33.22 0.90
CA VAL A 417 -9.97 -33.45 1.35
C VAL A 417 -10.03 -34.30 2.61
N CYS A 418 -9.20 -35.34 2.71
CA CYS A 418 -9.16 -36.19 3.91
C CYS A 418 -8.65 -35.41 5.13
N PHE A 419 -7.56 -34.65 4.98
CA PHE A 419 -6.99 -33.86 6.07
C PHE A 419 -7.90 -32.71 6.50
N LYS A 420 -8.62 -32.05 5.60
CA LYS A 420 -9.64 -31.06 5.97
C LYS A 420 -10.77 -31.65 6.80
N ALA A 421 -11.21 -32.86 6.46
CA ALA A 421 -12.22 -33.57 7.26
C ALA A 421 -11.67 -33.96 8.63
N PHE A 422 -10.41 -34.41 8.70
CA PHE A 422 -9.75 -34.73 9.97
C PHE A 422 -9.58 -33.50 10.85
N ASP A 423 -9.14 -32.37 10.27
CA ASP A 423 -9.02 -31.09 10.97
C ASP A 423 -10.40 -30.69 11.57
N ALA A 424 -11.49 -30.79 10.80
CA ALA A 424 -12.83 -30.50 11.28
C ALA A 424 -13.35 -31.47 12.37
N ILE A 425 -12.90 -32.72 12.35
CA ILE A 425 -13.18 -33.69 13.42
C ILE A 425 -12.40 -33.30 14.69
N LEU A 426 -11.09 -33.05 14.57
CA LEU A 426 -10.25 -32.63 15.69
C LEU A 426 -10.79 -31.38 16.39
N THR A 427 -11.19 -30.36 15.63
CA THR A 427 -11.77 -29.12 16.19
C THR A 427 -13.00 -29.39 17.07
N ARG A 428 -13.85 -30.36 16.70
CA ARG A 428 -15.06 -30.69 17.48
C ARG A 428 -14.77 -31.39 18.79
N TYR A 429 -13.67 -32.14 18.85
CA TYR A 429 -13.26 -32.90 20.03
C TYR A 429 -12.20 -32.20 20.86
N ASP A 430 -11.79 -30.99 20.47
CA ASP A 430 -10.73 -30.24 21.14
C ASP A 430 -9.46 -31.08 21.29
N VAL A 431 -8.99 -31.59 20.14
CA VAL A 431 -7.78 -32.39 19.99
C VAL A 431 -6.83 -31.63 19.09
N GLU A 432 -5.59 -31.43 19.53
CA GLU A 432 -4.62 -30.58 18.83
C GLU A 432 -3.98 -31.33 17.66
N LYS A 433 -3.85 -30.64 16.52
CA LYS A 433 -3.12 -31.18 15.36
C LYS A 433 -1.64 -30.93 15.57
N ILE A 434 -0.84 -31.99 15.53
CA ILE A 434 0.62 -31.83 15.66
C ILE A 434 1.25 -31.61 14.29
N LYS A 435 1.09 -32.57 13.38
CA LYS A 435 1.65 -32.49 12.02
C LYS A 435 1.08 -33.54 11.10
N THR A 436 1.37 -33.39 9.82
CA THR A 436 1.29 -34.46 8.82
C THR A 436 2.70 -34.99 8.53
N ILE A 437 2.83 -36.28 8.29
CA ILE A 437 4.10 -36.95 7.99
C ILE A 437 3.90 -37.77 6.72
N GLY A 438 4.05 -37.13 5.56
CA GLY A 438 3.70 -37.75 4.28
C GLY A 438 2.20 -38.03 4.21
N ASP A 439 1.85 -39.30 4.18
CA ASP A 439 0.49 -39.85 4.19
C ASP A 439 -0.06 -40.14 5.59
N ALA A 440 0.76 -39.98 6.62
CA ALA A 440 0.34 -40.10 8.01
C ALA A 440 -0.13 -38.76 8.59
N TYR A 441 -1.03 -38.85 9.57
CA TYR A 441 -1.60 -37.71 10.29
C TYR A 441 -1.43 -37.92 11.79
N MET A 442 -0.95 -36.89 12.49
CA MET A 442 -0.61 -36.95 13.90
C MET A 442 -1.35 -35.86 14.68
N ALA A 443 -2.03 -36.26 15.74
CA ALA A 443 -2.81 -35.40 16.62
C ALA A 443 -2.62 -35.80 18.08
N ALA A 444 -2.93 -34.91 19.01
CA ALA A 444 -2.77 -35.16 20.44
C ALA A 444 -3.87 -34.49 21.27
N GLY A 445 -4.57 -35.27 22.10
CA GLY A 445 -5.50 -34.73 23.10
C GLY A 445 -4.80 -34.48 24.43
N GLY A 446 -5.20 -33.41 25.12
CA GLY A 446 -4.58 -32.96 26.37
C GLY A 446 -3.48 -31.93 26.17
N LEU A 447 -3.41 -31.36 24.95
CA LEU A 447 -2.51 -30.27 24.57
C LEU A 447 -3.31 -29.11 23.96
N PRO A 448 -2.78 -27.88 24.02
CA PRO A 448 -1.54 -27.47 24.70
C PRO A 448 -1.63 -27.49 26.23
N MET A 449 -2.85 -27.56 26.77
CA MET A 449 -3.13 -27.62 28.20
C MET A 449 -3.84 -28.93 28.56
N PRO A 450 -3.52 -29.56 29.72
CA PRO A 450 -4.23 -30.75 30.18
C PRO A 450 -5.72 -30.48 30.35
N ARG A 451 -6.56 -31.40 29.84
CA ARG A 451 -8.02 -31.30 29.96
C ARG A 451 -8.63 -32.65 30.34
N ALA A 452 -9.53 -32.61 31.32
CA ALA A 452 -10.32 -33.78 31.70
C ALA A 452 -11.17 -34.27 30.50
N GLY A 453 -11.11 -35.57 30.22
CA GLY A 453 -11.82 -36.18 29.10
C GLY A 453 -11.09 -36.13 27.75
N ALA A 454 -9.92 -35.47 27.64
CA ALA A 454 -9.19 -35.38 26.37
C ALA A 454 -8.79 -36.75 25.80
N VAL A 455 -8.49 -37.72 26.68
CA VAL A 455 -8.23 -39.12 26.29
C VAL A 455 -9.45 -39.74 25.59
N VAL A 456 -10.63 -39.57 26.17
CA VAL A 456 -11.91 -40.07 25.64
C VAL A 456 -12.23 -39.40 24.30
N ASP A 457 -12.04 -38.09 24.22
CA ASP A 457 -12.32 -37.31 23.01
C ASP A 457 -11.35 -37.64 21.87
N THR A 458 -10.08 -37.94 22.19
CA THR A 458 -9.11 -38.43 21.19
C THR A 458 -9.57 -39.76 20.59
N VAL A 459 -10.09 -40.68 21.41
CA VAL A 459 -10.65 -41.95 20.93
C VAL A 459 -11.90 -41.73 20.07
N ARG A 460 -12.79 -40.81 20.47
CA ARG A 460 -13.98 -40.44 19.66
C ARG A 460 -13.59 -39.84 18.32
N ALA A 461 -12.64 -38.92 18.30
CA ALA A 461 -12.11 -38.32 17.08
C ALA A 461 -11.56 -39.39 16.13
N ALA A 462 -10.74 -40.31 16.63
CA ALA A 462 -10.19 -41.40 15.82
C ALA A 462 -11.27 -42.33 15.24
N LEU A 463 -12.31 -42.64 16.02
CA LEU A 463 -13.45 -43.44 15.56
C LEU A 463 -14.25 -42.70 14.48
N GLU A 464 -14.43 -41.39 14.62
CA GLU A 464 -15.14 -40.59 13.62
C GLU A 464 -14.33 -40.41 12.33
N MET A 465 -13.01 -40.24 12.42
CA MET A 465 -12.11 -40.25 11.26
C MET A 465 -12.21 -41.57 10.48
N GLN A 466 -12.31 -42.69 11.20
CA GLN A 466 -12.48 -44.01 10.60
C GLN A 466 -13.81 -44.10 9.84
N VAL A 467 -14.91 -43.67 10.46
CA VAL A 467 -16.24 -43.68 9.82
C VAL A 467 -16.23 -42.85 8.54
N PHE A 468 -15.72 -41.62 8.62
CA PHE A 468 -15.60 -40.72 7.46
C PHE A 468 -14.85 -41.37 6.30
N LEU A 469 -13.70 -42.02 6.57
CA LEU A 469 -12.95 -42.68 5.50
C LEU A 469 -13.64 -43.91 4.95
N ILE A 470 -14.35 -44.68 5.77
CA ILE A 470 -15.13 -45.83 5.29
C ILE A 470 -16.21 -45.34 4.31
N GLU A 471 -16.95 -44.29 4.68
CA GLU A 471 -17.97 -43.69 3.83
C GLU A 471 -17.39 -43.12 2.53
N ARG A 472 -16.29 -42.36 2.65
CA ARG A 472 -15.59 -41.80 1.50
C ARG A 472 -15.03 -42.87 0.58
N ALA A 473 -14.49 -43.95 1.14
CA ALA A 473 -13.99 -45.08 0.36
C ALA A 473 -15.13 -45.77 -0.41
N ASN A 474 -16.29 -45.94 0.22
CA ASN A 474 -17.46 -46.51 -0.44
C ASN A 474 -17.98 -45.62 -1.59
N ASP A 475 -18.08 -44.30 -1.36
CA ASP A 475 -18.48 -43.34 -2.41
C ASP A 475 -17.51 -43.38 -3.59
N ARG A 476 -16.20 -43.35 -3.33
CA ARG A 476 -15.18 -43.37 -4.39
C ARG A 476 -15.17 -44.69 -5.17
N ARG A 477 -15.27 -45.82 -4.47
CA ARG A 477 -15.37 -47.15 -5.10
C ARG A 477 -16.62 -47.27 -5.98
N SER A 478 -17.75 -46.67 -5.57
CA SER A 478 -18.97 -46.65 -6.39
C SER A 478 -18.78 -45.89 -7.72
N LYS A 479 -17.83 -44.96 -7.76
CA LYS A 479 -17.44 -44.18 -8.96
C LYS A 479 -16.26 -44.78 -9.72
N GLY A 480 -15.80 -45.99 -9.35
CA GLY A 480 -14.62 -46.63 -9.95
C GLY A 480 -13.29 -45.93 -9.63
N LEU A 481 -13.27 -45.03 -8.65
CA LEU A 481 -12.08 -44.29 -8.23
C LEU A 481 -11.33 -45.03 -7.13
N ALA A 482 -10.02 -44.81 -7.09
CA ALA A 482 -9.16 -45.35 -6.06
C ALA A 482 -9.46 -44.68 -4.70
N ALA A 483 -9.48 -45.48 -3.63
CA ALA A 483 -9.93 -45.06 -2.30
C ALA A 483 -8.89 -45.36 -1.23
N PHE A 484 -8.73 -44.45 -0.28
CA PHE A 484 -7.87 -44.64 0.89
C PHE A 484 -8.60 -45.41 1.99
N GLU A 485 -7.82 -46.18 2.74
CA GLU A 485 -8.25 -46.80 4.00
C GLU A 485 -7.25 -46.40 5.08
N MET A 486 -7.69 -46.15 6.32
CA MET A 486 -6.77 -45.81 7.41
C MET A 486 -6.50 -46.96 8.37
N ARG A 487 -5.29 -46.95 8.92
CA ARG A 487 -4.99 -47.49 10.24
C ARG A 487 -4.94 -46.35 11.24
N ALA A 488 -5.29 -46.65 12.49
CA ALA A 488 -5.18 -45.71 13.59
C ALA A 488 -4.63 -46.36 14.84
N GLY A 489 -3.75 -45.65 15.54
CA GLY A 489 -3.13 -46.05 16.79
C GLY A 489 -3.16 -44.94 17.81
N ILE A 490 -3.52 -45.28 19.05
CA ILE A 490 -3.55 -44.34 20.18
C ILE A 490 -2.76 -44.89 21.35
N HIS A 491 -1.91 -44.05 21.92
CA HIS A 491 -1.26 -44.31 23.20
C HIS A 491 -1.28 -43.04 24.06
N THR A 492 -1.42 -43.24 25.37
CA THR A 492 -1.51 -42.16 26.35
C THR A 492 -0.33 -42.22 27.32
N GLY A 493 0.31 -41.09 27.55
CA GLY A 493 1.43 -40.97 28.48
C GLY A 493 2.06 -39.57 28.46
N ALA A 494 3.21 -39.44 29.14
CA ALA A 494 3.87 -38.15 29.32
C ALA A 494 4.66 -37.72 28.07
N VAL A 495 4.60 -36.42 27.77
CA VAL A 495 5.33 -35.80 26.66
C VAL A 495 5.92 -34.46 27.09
N VAL A 496 6.96 -34.03 26.38
CA VAL A 496 7.42 -32.65 26.38
C VAL A 496 6.87 -31.99 25.11
N ALA A 497 6.12 -30.92 25.25
CA ALA A 497 5.56 -30.15 24.15
C ALA A 497 6.18 -28.75 24.08
N GLY A 498 6.40 -28.20 22.89
CA GLY A 498 7.05 -26.89 22.76
C GLY A 498 7.21 -26.43 21.32
N VAL A 499 7.69 -25.19 21.14
CA VAL A 499 7.92 -24.59 19.82
C VAL A 499 9.41 -24.65 19.48
N VAL A 500 9.72 -25.12 18.27
CA VAL A 500 11.08 -25.13 17.73
C VAL A 500 11.15 -24.32 16.43
N GLY A 501 12.31 -23.69 16.19
CA GLY A 501 12.62 -22.96 14.96
C GLY A 501 12.75 -21.46 15.17
N MET A 502 13.61 -20.81 14.36
CA MET A 502 13.80 -19.35 14.39
C MET A 502 13.01 -18.59 13.31
N LYS A 503 12.66 -19.27 12.21
CA LYS A 503 11.97 -18.66 11.05
C LYS A 503 10.67 -19.39 10.68
N LYS A 504 10.64 -20.71 10.87
CA LYS A 504 9.46 -21.56 10.68
C LYS A 504 9.16 -22.19 12.04
N PHE A 505 8.40 -21.47 12.85
CA PHE A 505 7.97 -21.97 14.16
C PHE A 505 7.11 -23.22 13.95
N GLN A 506 7.42 -24.28 14.69
CA GLN A 506 6.65 -25.52 14.69
C GLN A 506 6.40 -25.92 16.12
N TYR A 507 5.12 -26.02 16.50
CA TYR A 507 4.72 -26.66 17.74
C TYR A 507 4.77 -28.17 17.57
N ASP A 508 5.44 -28.86 18.49
CA ASP A 508 5.70 -30.29 18.36
C ASP A 508 5.83 -30.96 19.75
N ILE A 509 5.85 -32.29 19.75
CA ILE A 509 5.94 -33.11 20.96
C ILE A 509 7.07 -34.12 20.88
N TRP A 510 7.74 -34.32 22.01
CA TRP A 510 8.84 -35.27 22.18
C TRP A 510 8.59 -36.15 23.39
N GLY A 511 9.00 -37.41 23.29
CA GLY A 511 8.88 -38.35 24.39
C GLY A 511 8.70 -39.77 23.90
N ASP A 512 8.86 -40.71 24.82
CA ASP A 512 8.70 -42.13 24.54
C ASP A 512 7.27 -42.49 24.12
N THR A 513 6.28 -41.75 24.65
CA THR A 513 4.86 -41.89 24.30
C THR A 513 4.61 -41.69 22.80
N VAL A 514 5.34 -40.78 22.14
CA VAL A 514 5.24 -40.55 20.69
C VAL A 514 5.63 -41.81 19.91
N ASN A 515 6.75 -42.43 20.30
CA ASN A 515 7.23 -43.65 19.67
C ASN A 515 6.26 -44.81 19.89
N THR A 516 5.74 -44.96 21.10
CA THR A 516 4.78 -46.01 21.43
C THR A 516 3.47 -45.82 20.67
N ALA A 517 2.95 -44.59 20.54
CA ALA A 517 1.76 -44.29 19.75
C ALA A 517 1.93 -44.63 18.26
N SER A 518 3.08 -44.26 17.66
CA SER A 518 3.40 -44.67 16.29
C SER A 518 3.42 -46.20 16.14
N ARG A 519 3.92 -46.94 17.13
CA ARG A 519 3.87 -48.42 17.12
C ARG A 519 2.44 -48.95 17.27
N MET A 520 1.55 -48.27 17.99
CA MET A 520 0.14 -48.65 18.04
C MET A 520 -0.52 -48.54 16.67
N GLU A 521 -0.17 -47.53 15.88
CA GLU A 521 -0.69 -47.38 14.51
C GLU A 521 -0.16 -48.51 13.64
N SER A 522 1.16 -48.70 13.63
CA SER A 522 1.78 -49.64 12.69
C SER A 522 1.43 -51.10 12.99
N ALA A 523 1.13 -51.42 14.26
CA ALA A 523 0.59 -52.72 14.69
C ALA A 523 -0.94 -52.83 14.55
N GLY A 524 -1.60 -51.73 14.16
CA GLY A 524 -3.03 -51.63 13.94
C GLY A 524 -3.50 -52.37 12.69
N VAL A 525 -4.82 -52.51 12.57
CA VAL A 525 -5.49 -53.13 11.43
C VAL A 525 -6.34 -52.08 10.73
N VAL A 526 -6.41 -52.16 9.40
CA VAL A 526 -7.18 -51.25 8.57
C VAL A 526 -8.64 -51.22 9.00
N GLY A 527 -9.22 -50.02 9.10
CA GLY A 527 -10.61 -49.85 9.51
C GLY A 527 -10.86 -50.20 10.98
N LYS A 528 -9.81 -50.30 11.81
CA LYS A 528 -9.91 -50.44 13.26
C LYS A 528 -9.06 -49.37 13.95
N VAL A 529 -9.50 -48.93 15.13
CA VAL A 529 -8.71 -48.04 16.00
C VAL A 529 -8.03 -48.92 17.04
N ASN A 530 -6.70 -48.93 17.05
CA ASN A 530 -5.89 -49.70 17.98
C ASN A 530 -5.45 -48.82 19.14
N ILE A 531 -5.59 -49.30 20.38
CA ILE A 531 -5.19 -48.57 21.58
C ILE A 531 -4.29 -49.43 22.47
N SER A 532 -3.39 -48.77 23.19
CA SER A 532 -2.58 -49.41 24.23
C SER A 532 -3.37 -49.72 25.51
N GLU A 533 -2.87 -50.62 26.35
CA GLU A 533 -3.39 -50.86 27.71
C GLU A 533 -3.51 -49.57 28.54
N ALA A 534 -2.49 -48.71 28.53
CA ALA A 534 -2.52 -47.44 29.25
C ALA A 534 -3.71 -46.56 28.84
N THR A 535 -3.99 -46.48 27.54
CA THR A 535 -5.16 -45.75 27.03
C THR A 535 -6.46 -46.45 27.41
N TYR A 536 -6.52 -47.78 27.29
CA TYR A 536 -7.69 -48.59 27.63
C TYR A 536 -8.13 -48.37 29.08
N GLU A 537 -7.18 -48.42 30.02
CA GLU A 537 -7.46 -48.22 31.45
C GLU A 537 -8.12 -46.88 31.75
N LEU A 538 -7.77 -45.83 30.99
CA LEU A 538 -8.33 -44.49 31.13
C LEU A 538 -9.71 -44.33 30.49
N VAL A 539 -10.07 -45.15 29.49
CA VAL A 539 -11.34 -45.00 28.74
C VAL A 539 -12.37 -46.12 28.97
N LYS A 540 -12.00 -47.23 29.61
CA LYS A 540 -12.87 -48.41 29.77
C LYS A 540 -14.17 -48.13 30.54
N HIS A 541 -14.19 -47.10 31.37
CA HIS A 541 -15.35 -46.67 32.15
C HIS A 541 -16.00 -45.38 31.62
N ALA A 542 -15.56 -44.88 30.46
CA ALA A 542 -16.14 -43.68 29.87
C ALA A 542 -17.61 -43.91 29.49
N LEU A 543 -18.46 -42.91 29.76
CA LEU A 543 -19.88 -42.94 29.44
C LEU A 543 -20.22 -42.01 28.26
N ASP A 544 -21.26 -42.36 27.52
CA ASP A 544 -21.91 -41.51 26.54
C ASP A 544 -22.88 -40.52 27.23
N PRO A 545 -23.45 -39.53 26.51
CA PRO A 545 -24.40 -38.57 27.08
C PRO A 545 -25.64 -39.22 27.72
N ASP A 546 -25.98 -40.44 27.33
CA ASP A 546 -27.11 -41.21 27.84
C ASP A 546 -26.75 -42.09 29.05
N GLY A 547 -25.52 -41.95 29.59
CA GLY A 547 -25.04 -42.66 30.78
C GLY A 547 -24.67 -44.14 30.52
N ARG A 548 -24.51 -44.55 29.27
CA ARG A 548 -24.12 -45.92 28.88
C ARG A 548 -22.61 -45.98 28.57
N PRO A 549 -21.96 -47.16 28.62
CA PRO A 549 -20.56 -47.28 28.22
C PRO A 549 -20.32 -46.77 26.80
N ALA A 550 -19.43 -45.79 26.65
CA ALA A 550 -19.15 -45.10 25.40
C ALA A 550 -18.52 -46.01 24.33
N PHE A 551 -17.79 -47.03 24.76
CA PHE A 551 -16.94 -47.85 23.90
C PHE A 551 -17.09 -49.35 24.18
N GLU A 552 -16.86 -50.14 23.14
CA GLU A 552 -16.64 -51.58 23.22
C GLU A 552 -15.19 -51.90 22.86
N PHE A 553 -14.61 -52.91 23.50
CA PHE A 553 -13.20 -53.27 23.35
C PHE A 553 -13.02 -54.74 22.99
N ASP A 554 -12.19 -55.00 21.99
CA ASP A 554 -11.76 -56.36 21.63
C ASP A 554 -10.28 -56.53 22.02
N MET A 555 -9.98 -57.38 23.00
CA MET A 555 -8.62 -57.61 23.48
C MET A 555 -7.78 -58.36 22.43
N ARG A 556 -6.58 -57.86 22.15
CA ARG A 556 -5.63 -58.48 21.20
C ARG A 556 -4.53 -59.29 21.89
N GLY A 557 -4.38 -59.14 23.21
CA GLY A 557 -3.28 -59.69 23.98
C GLY A 557 -1.96 -58.95 23.72
N LYS A 558 -0.86 -59.60 24.09
CA LYS A 558 0.51 -59.08 23.97
C LYS A 558 0.99 -59.14 22.53
N VAL A 559 1.13 -57.97 21.90
CA VAL A 559 1.64 -57.83 20.53
C VAL A 559 3.07 -57.32 20.57
N LYS A 560 3.97 -57.96 19.82
CA LYS A 560 5.37 -57.56 19.75
C LYS A 560 5.53 -56.23 18.99
N ALA A 561 5.83 -55.17 19.71
CA ALA A 561 6.12 -53.85 19.15
C ALA A 561 7.65 -53.68 18.94
N LYS A 562 8.05 -53.25 17.74
CA LYS A 562 9.47 -53.09 17.37
C LYS A 562 10.17 -52.12 18.32
N GLY A 563 11.13 -52.64 19.11
CA GLY A 563 11.92 -51.89 20.08
C GLY A 563 11.28 -51.71 21.47
N LYS A 564 10.06 -52.24 21.70
CA LYS A 564 9.32 -52.09 22.97
C LYS A 564 9.01 -53.40 23.69
N GLY A 565 9.24 -54.54 23.04
CA GLY A 565 8.86 -55.84 23.57
C GLY A 565 7.38 -56.12 23.32
N GLU A 566 6.75 -56.85 24.22
CA GLU A 566 5.33 -57.19 24.14
C GLU A 566 4.48 -56.11 24.84
N VAL A 567 3.55 -55.53 24.10
CA VAL A 567 2.63 -54.50 24.60
C VAL A 567 1.20 -55.03 24.48
N GLU A 568 0.41 -54.91 25.54
CA GLU A 568 -1.01 -55.26 25.49
C GLU A 568 -1.80 -54.22 24.69
N MET A 569 -2.60 -54.71 23.74
CA MET A 569 -3.35 -53.87 22.81
C MET A 569 -4.83 -54.26 22.77
N PHE A 570 -5.67 -53.28 22.46
CA PHE A 570 -7.11 -53.43 22.33
C PHE A 570 -7.57 -52.76 21.03
N PHE A 571 -8.56 -53.33 20.36
CA PHE A 571 -9.34 -52.57 19.40
C PHE A 571 -10.48 -51.88 20.12
N VAL A 572 -10.70 -50.61 19.81
CA VAL A 572 -11.85 -49.85 20.32
C VAL A 572 -12.84 -49.60 19.19
N ARG A 573 -14.13 -49.69 19.52
CA ARG A 573 -15.24 -49.37 18.62
C ARG A 573 -16.36 -48.67 19.37
N ARG A 574 -17.15 -47.86 18.66
CA ARG A 574 -18.36 -47.25 19.22
C ARG A 574 -19.37 -48.35 19.54
N ARG A 575 -20.04 -48.25 20.68
CA ARG A 575 -21.14 -49.15 21.03
C ARG A 575 -22.25 -49.03 19.98
N ARG A 576 -22.76 -50.16 19.47
CA ARG A 576 -23.86 -50.15 18.49
C ARG A 576 -25.15 -49.67 19.17
N GLY A 577 -25.57 -48.45 18.83
CA GLY A 577 -26.82 -47.82 19.25
C GLY A 577 -27.12 -46.59 18.38
N GLU A 578 -27.99 -46.81 17.38
CA GLU A 578 -28.71 -45.86 16.51
C GLU A 578 -27.93 -45.09 15.42
N GLY A 579 -28.35 -45.32 14.16
CA GLY A 579 -28.14 -44.44 13.01
C GLY A 579 -27.09 -44.90 12.02
#